data_AF-A0A8T3A1U9-F1
#
_entry.id   AF-A0A8T3A1U9-F1
#
_cell.length_a   1.000
_cell.length_b   1.000
_cell.length_c   1.000
_cell.angle_alpha   90.00
_cell.angle_beta   90.00
_cell.angle_gamma   90.00
#
_symmetry.space_group_name_H-M   'P 1'
#
loop_
_entity.id
_entity.type
_entity.pdbx_description
1 polymer ?
#
loop_
_entity_poly.entity_id
_entity_poly.type
_entity_poly.pdbx_seq_one_letter_code
_entity_poly.pdbx_strand_id
1 'polypeptide(L)'
;MITGVQVAAFSDSENGSSVSLPETIDPCPPDVEALRRLSDNLGSLFQSPEFGFCADAIISVGQAEFGVHRCVLSARSPLFRDFFARKGKTKVELKELVGDFEVGAESFALVLEYLYSGRVGALPKGVCMCADEECSHVGCRPLIDFMVEVLYVSFTFQISELVNLFKRHLFYILDRVAIDDVPIILYVANLCGRLCGKLLDKCIEIVVMSELDVVTLEKALPSEIVKQVEEARATLGLQALESSGYPGKHVKRIHRALDSDDVELVRMLLKEGQTSLDDAYALHYAVAYCDSKITSELLDLCLADINHRNQRGYTVLHIAAMRREPKLVVSLLTKGASPADLTLDGRKAVQISKRLTKSVDYYRTTDEGKASPKERLCIEILEQAERRDPLVGEASVSLAMAGDDLRGRLLYLENRVAFARMLFPMEARVAMDIAQVDGTLEFSLGTSASHRSTVDLNETPFKIKEEHLIRIKALSRTVELGKRFFPRCSEVLNQIMDDDVTDLTSSGHNSSEYGRKRYMELQDILTKAFTEDKEEFDRSSLSSSSSSSTSVVIQARNLV
;
A
#
# COMPACT_ATOMS: atom_id res chain seq x y z
N MET A 1 -13.00 0.75 -24.52
CA MET A 1 -12.23 1.39 -25.62
C MET A 1 -11.04 2.06 -24.97
N ILE A 2 -9.89 1.39 -25.02
CA ILE A 2 -8.64 1.81 -24.38
C ILE A 2 -7.91 2.69 -25.40
N THR A 3 -7.89 4.00 -25.17
CA THR A 3 -6.99 4.90 -25.89
C THR A 3 -5.59 4.71 -25.31
N GLY A 4 -4.72 4.08 -26.10
CA GLY A 4 -3.32 3.85 -25.73
C GLY A 4 -2.58 5.15 -25.52
N VAL A 5 -2.11 5.36 -24.29
CA VAL A 5 -1.08 6.35 -24.00
C VAL A 5 0.26 5.64 -24.17
N GLN A 6 0.99 6.07 -25.20
CA GLN A 6 2.35 5.64 -25.52
C GLN A 6 3.26 5.98 -24.33
N VAL A 7 3.73 4.96 -23.60
CA VAL A 7 4.94 5.07 -22.78
C VAL A 7 6.07 5.36 -23.76
N ALA A 8 6.80 6.45 -23.55
CA ALA A 8 7.92 6.86 -24.38
C ALA A 8 8.85 5.66 -24.63
N ALA A 9 8.88 5.18 -25.87
CA ALA A 9 9.84 4.18 -26.29
C ALA A 9 11.24 4.77 -26.12
N PHE A 10 12.21 3.97 -25.65
CA PHE A 10 13.64 4.31 -25.55
C PHE A 10 14.32 4.52 -26.91
N SER A 11 13.55 4.77 -27.95
CA SER A 11 14.00 4.85 -29.33
C SER A 11 13.99 6.29 -29.84
N ASP A 12 14.67 7.18 -29.13
CA ASP A 12 15.23 8.39 -29.73
C ASP A 12 16.74 8.20 -29.89
N SER A 13 17.10 7.33 -30.83
CA SER A 13 18.31 7.56 -31.60
C SER A 13 18.04 8.78 -32.47
N GLU A 14 18.56 9.94 -32.07
CA GLU A 14 18.73 11.09 -32.96
C GLU A 14 19.69 10.67 -34.09
N ASN A 15 19.13 10.05 -35.12
CA ASN A 15 19.64 10.04 -36.49
C ASN A 15 18.45 9.78 -37.42
N GLY A 16 17.64 10.82 -37.59
CA GLY A 16 16.43 10.77 -38.39
C GLY A 16 15.95 12.16 -38.77
N SER A 17 16.84 13.02 -39.26
CA SER A 17 16.39 14.20 -40.02
C SER A 17 15.90 13.71 -41.39
N SER A 18 14.59 13.74 -41.59
CA SER A 18 13.93 13.58 -42.87
C SER A 18 14.31 14.72 -43.81
N VAL A 19 15.46 14.57 -44.48
CA VAL A 19 15.73 15.23 -45.76
C VAL A 19 15.58 14.15 -46.82
N SER A 20 14.56 14.29 -47.66
CA SER A 20 14.33 13.46 -48.83
C SER A 20 15.50 13.59 -49.81
N LEU A 21 16.39 12.60 -49.88
CA LEU A 21 17.45 12.43 -50.91
C LEU A 21 17.81 10.92 -51.05
N PRO A 22 18.43 10.51 -52.17
CA PRO A 22 18.10 9.29 -52.91
C PRO A 22 18.78 8.01 -52.38
N GLU A 23 18.23 6.86 -52.80
CA GLU A 23 18.73 5.51 -52.55
C GLU A 23 20.23 5.35 -52.88
N THR A 24 21.11 5.47 -51.88
CA THR A 24 22.40 4.75 -51.79
C THR A 24 22.89 4.80 -50.34
N ILE A 25 22.66 3.73 -49.57
CA ILE A 25 23.29 3.53 -48.25
C ILE A 25 24.63 2.83 -48.52
N ASP A 26 25.74 3.49 -48.23
CA ASP A 26 27.06 2.83 -48.20
C ASP A 26 27.03 1.66 -47.20
N PRO A 27 27.49 0.46 -47.57
CA PRO A 27 27.48 -0.69 -46.67
C PRO A 27 28.44 -0.45 -45.49
N CYS A 28 27.94 -0.70 -44.28
CA CYS A 28 28.73 -0.64 -43.05
C CYS A 28 29.96 -1.56 -43.18
N PRO A 29 31.16 -1.14 -42.73
CA PRO A 29 32.37 -1.95 -42.87
C PRO A 29 32.18 -3.35 -42.27
N PRO A 30 32.69 -4.42 -42.90
CA PRO A 30 32.46 -5.80 -42.49
C PRO A 30 32.90 -6.07 -41.04
N ASP A 31 33.93 -5.38 -40.57
CA ASP A 31 34.42 -5.48 -39.20
C ASP A 31 33.43 -4.92 -38.17
N VAL A 32 32.73 -3.83 -38.51
CA VAL A 32 31.72 -3.23 -37.64
C VAL A 32 30.50 -4.15 -37.54
N GLU A 33 30.10 -4.75 -38.66
CA GLU A 33 29.03 -5.75 -38.67
C GLU A 33 29.40 -7.01 -37.89
N ALA A 34 30.64 -7.47 -37.97
CA ALA A 34 31.13 -8.60 -37.18
C ALA A 34 31.10 -8.30 -35.66
N LEU A 35 31.53 -7.11 -35.24
CA LEU A 35 31.49 -6.67 -33.84
C LEU A 35 30.05 -6.48 -33.33
N ARG A 36 29.16 -6.00 -34.19
CA ARG A 36 27.72 -5.89 -33.89
C ARG A 36 27.13 -7.28 -33.63
N ARG A 37 27.39 -8.24 -34.53
CA ARG A 37 26.97 -9.64 -34.37
C ARG A 37 27.55 -10.29 -33.12
N LEU A 38 28.80 -10.00 -32.76
CA LEU A 38 29.39 -10.47 -31.51
C LEU A 38 28.64 -9.92 -30.29
N SER A 39 28.33 -8.62 -30.28
CA SER A 39 27.56 -8.00 -29.19
C SER A 39 26.13 -8.55 -29.12
N ASP A 40 25.50 -8.81 -30.27
CA ASP A 40 24.20 -9.49 -30.34
C ASP A 40 24.26 -10.89 -29.69
N ASN A 41 25.26 -11.69 -30.07
CA ASN A 41 25.45 -13.04 -29.51
C ASN A 41 25.75 -13.03 -28.01
N LEU A 42 26.55 -12.07 -27.52
CA LEU A 42 26.83 -11.90 -26.10
C LEU A 42 25.58 -11.49 -25.32
N GLY A 43 24.75 -10.62 -25.89
CA GLY A 43 23.43 -10.28 -25.34
C GLY A 43 22.50 -11.48 -25.27
N SER A 44 22.41 -12.28 -26.34
CA SER A 44 21.63 -13.52 -26.34
C SER A 44 22.14 -14.55 -25.32
N LEU A 45 23.47 -14.63 -25.14
CA LEU A 45 24.08 -15.50 -24.14
C LEU A 45 23.69 -15.07 -22.72
N PHE A 46 23.66 -13.76 -22.42
CA PHE A 46 23.24 -13.23 -21.11
C PHE A 46 21.82 -13.65 -20.73
N GLN A 47 20.93 -13.78 -21.71
CA GLN A 47 19.54 -14.19 -21.51
C GLN A 47 19.36 -15.73 -21.49
N SER A 48 20.40 -16.51 -21.78
CA SER A 48 20.35 -17.97 -21.85
C SER A 48 20.43 -18.62 -20.46
N PRO A 49 19.70 -19.72 -20.20
CA PRO A 49 19.86 -20.50 -18.97
C PRO A 49 21.27 -21.11 -18.83
N GLU A 50 22.02 -21.25 -19.93
CA GLU A 50 23.38 -21.77 -19.94
C GLU A 50 24.44 -20.69 -19.63
N PHE A 51 24.03 -19.43 -19.42
CA PHE A 51 24.93 -18.30 -19.17
C PHE A 51 25.91 -18.55 -18.02
N GLY A 52 25.45 -19.23 -16.96
CA GLY A 52 26.25 -19.56 -15.80
C GLY A 52 27.36 -20.58 -16.06
N PHE A 53 27.31 -21.35 -17.16
CA PHE A 53 28.29 -22.41 -17.43
C PHE A 53 29.70 -21.86 -17.70
N CYS A 54 29.80 -20.70 -18.34
CA CYS A 54 31.07 -20.07 -18.69
C CYS A 54 31.44 -18.87 -17.80
N ALA A 55 30.62 -18.55 -16.80
CA ALA A 55 30.89 -17.44 -15.90
C ALA A 55 32.14 -17.71 -15.05
N ASP A 56 33.07 -16.75 -15.02
CA ASP A 56 34.34 -16.87 -14.28
C ASP A 56 34.42 -15.96 -13.03
N ALA A 57 33.34 -15.23 -12.76
CA ALA A 57 33.08 -14.55 -11.50
C ALA A 57 31.56 -14.46 -11.21
N ILE A 58 31.20 -14.13 -9.97
CA ILE A 58 29.83 -13.95 -9.48
C ILE A 58 29.74 -12.62 -8.75
N ILE A 59 28.72 -11.83 -9.07
CA ILE A 59 28.36 -10.62 -8.34
C ILE A 59 27.00 -10.85 -7.65
N SER A 60 26.95 -10.72 -6.33
CA SER A 60 25.72 -10.87 -5.56
C SER A 60 25.06 -9.53 -5.24
N VAL A 61 23.74 -9.46 -5.39
CA VAL A 61 22.87 -8.32 -5.06
C VAL A 61 21.74 -8.82 -4.15
N GLY A 62 21.92 -8.64 -2.83
CA GLY A 62 21.00 -9.22 -1.85
C GLY A 62 20.95 -10.75 -2.00
N GLN A 63 19.78 -11.28 -2.39
CA GLN A 63 19.58 -12.72 -2.61
C GLN A 63 19.85 -13.16 -4.06
N ALA A 64 20.01 -12.23 -4.99
CA ALA A 64 20.28 -12.53 -6.39
C ALA A 64 21.78 -12.72 -6.64
N GLU A 65 22.16 -13.71 -7.44
CA GLU A 65 23.53 -13.94 -7.88
C GLU A 65 23.62 -13.84 -9.40
N PHE A 66 24.57 -13.03 -9.88
CA PHE A 66 24.83 -12.82 -11.30
C PHE A 66 26.18 -13.42 -11.67
N GLY A 67 26.17 -14.51 -12.45
CA GLY A 67 27.38 -14.99 -13.11
C GLY A 67 27.88 -13.94 -14.11
N VAL A 68 29.18 -13.67 -14.15
CA VAL A 68 29.75 -12.67 -15.06
C VAL A 68 31.08 -13.14 -15.64
N HIS A 69 31.44 -12.56 -16.78
CA HIS A 69 32.70 -12.79 -17.49
C HIS A 69 33.62 -11.60 -17.26
N ARG A 70 34.71 -11.80 -16.51
CA ARG A 70 35.67 -10.75 -16.14
C ARG A 70 36.24 -10.04 -17.36
N CYS A 71 36.50 -10.77 -18.44
CA CYS A 71 37.02 -10.21 -19.70
C CYS A 71 36.05 -9.21 -20.34
N VAL A 72 34.75 -9.52 -20.37
CA VAL A 72 33.71 -8.64 -20.93
C VAL A 72 33.58 -7.37 -20.08
N LEU A 73 33.43 -7.54 -18.76
CA LEU A 73 33.30 -6.39 -17.85
C LEU A 73 34.54 -5.50 -17.87
N SER A 74 35.74 -6.07 -17.87
CA SER A 74 37.01 -5.32 -17.92
C SER A 74 37.19 -4.57 -19.24
N ALA A 75 36.68 -5.12 -20.35
CA ALA A 75 36.74 -4.45 -21.64
C ALA A 75 35.80 -3.24 -21.72
N ARG A 76 34.67 -3.28 -21.00
CA ARG A 76 33.57 -2.31 -21.10
C ARG A 76 33.46 -1.34 -19.93
N SER A 77 34.22 -1.56 -18.86
CA SER A 77 34.24 -0.71 -17.68
C SER A 77 35.66 -0.58 -17.11
N PRO A 78 36.20 0.64 -17.02
CA PRO A 78 37.49 0.90 -16.36
C PRO A 78 37.53 0.41 -14.90
N LEU A 79 36.41 0.55 -14.17
CA LEU A 79 36.31 0.09 -12.79
C LEU A 79 36.54 -1.42 -12.70
N PHE A 80 35.85 -2.21 -13.52
CA PHE A 80 36.02 -3.66 -13.51
C PHE A 80 37.41 -4.09 -13.96
N ARG A 81 38.00 -3.39 -14.93
CA ARG A 81 39.38 -3.64 -15.36
C ARG A 81 40.36 -3.49 -14.21
N ASP A 82 40.28 -2.38 -13.47
CA ASP A 82 41.17 -2.12 -12.34
C ASP A 82 40.88 -3.06 -11.16
N PHE A 83 39.60 -3.38 -10.95
CA PHE A 83 39.16 -4.28 -9.90
C PHE A 83 39.72 -5.70 -10.10
N PHE A 84 39.51 -6.29 -11.29
CA PHE A 84 39.95 -7.65 -11.59
C PHE A 84 41.47 -7.75 -11.81
N ALA A 85 42.14 -6.65 -12.18
CA ALA A 85 43.60 -6.61 -12.22
C ALA A 85 44.24 -6.71 -10.82
N ARG A 86 43.58 -6.18 -9.79
CA ARG A 86 44.09 -6.13 -8.40
C ARG A 86 43.61 -7.28 -7.53
N LYS A 87 42.40 -7.79 -7.77
CA LYS A 87 41.75 -8.81 -6.94
C LYS A 87 41.45 -10.06 -7.78
N GLY A 88 42.02 -11.20 -7.36
CA GLY A 88 41.65 -12.53 -7.88
C GLY A 88 40.33 -13.09 -7.33
N LYS A 89 39.51 -12.27 -6.67
CA LYS A 89 38.23 -12.71 -6.10
C LYS A 89 37.25 -13.06 -7.21
N THR A 90 36.69 -14.26 -7.15
CA THR A 90 35.68 -14.75 -8.09
C THR A 90 34.25 -14.53 -7.58
N LYS A 91 34.05 -14.17 -6.30
CA LYS A 91 32.75 -13.80 -5.74
C LYS A 91 32.84 -12.46 -5.02
N VAL A 92 31.94 -11.54 -5.37
CA VAL A 92 31.96 -10.15 -4.92
C VAL A 92 30.53 -9.68 -4.64
N GLU A 93 30.31 -9.01 -3.52
CA GLU A 93 29.02 -8.34 -3.27
C GLU A 93 28.99 -7.00 -3.99
N LEU A 94 27.87 -6.65 -4.63
CA LEU A 94 27.73 -5.37 -5.34
C LEU A 94 28.03 -4.17 -4.43
N LYS A 95 27.70 -4.26 -3.14
CA LYS A 95 28.00 -3.23 -2.14
C LYS A 95 29.50 -2.91 -2.02
N GLU A 96 30.38 -3.90 -2.25
CA GLU A 96 31.84 -3.65 -2.32
C GLU A 96 32.25 -2.79 -3.53
N LEU A 97 31.41 -2.72 -4.56
CA LEU A 97 31.65 -1.99 -5.80
C LEU A 97 30.97 -0.62 -5.82
N VAL A 98 29.74 -0.53 -5.30
CA VAL A 98 28.88 0.67 -5.41
C VAL A 98 28.82 1.51 -4.12
N GLY A 99 29.43 1.07 -3.02
CA GLY A 99 29.47 1.83 -1.77
C GLY A 99 28.14 1.80 -1.02
N ASP A 100 27.72 2.94 -0.46
CA ASP A 100 26.63 3.01 0.51
C ASP A 100 25.23 3.16 -0.10
N PHE A 101 25.11 3.43 -1.40
CA PHE A 101 23.81 3.54 -2.06
C PHE A 101 23.24 2.15 -2.36
N GLU A 102 22.00 1.89 -1.94
CA GLU A 102 21.32 0.63 -2.21
C GLU A 102 20.86 0.55 -3.67
N VAL A 103 21.12 -0.60 -4.30
CA VAL A 103 20.81 -0.85 -5.72
C VAL A 103 20.05 -2.16 -5.83
N GLY A 104 18.91 -2.13 -6.52
CA GLY A 104 18.09 -3.30 -6.81
C GLY A 104 18.74 -4.23 -7.85
N ALA A 105 18.40 -5.52 -7.76
CA ALA A 105 18.93 -6.54 -8.66
C ALA A 105 18.57 -6.26 -10.13
N GLU A 106 17.36 -5.74 -10.39
CA GLU A 106 16.87 -5.47 -11.74
C GLU A 106 17.54 -4.26 -12.38
N SER A 107 17.84 -3.22 -11.59
CA SER A 107 18.59 -2.04 -12.05
C SER A 107 20.03 -2.43 -12.41
N PHE A 108 20.67 -3.26 -11.57
CA PHE A 108 21.98 -3.81 -11.86
C PHE A 108 21.97 -4.74 -13.09
N ALA A 109 20.94 -5.57 -13.24
CA ALA A 109 20.77 -6.45 -14.39
C ALA A 109 20.70 -5.68 -15.71
N LEU A 110 20.01 -4.52 -15.76
CA LEU A 110 19.98 -3.68 -16.96
C LEU A 110 21.36 -3.13 -17.33
N VAL A 111 22.16 -2.73 -16.34
CA VAL A 111 23.54 -2.27 -16.59
C VAL A 111 24.41 -3.42 -17.09
N LEU A 112 24.26 -4.62 -16.52
CA LEU A 112 24.94 -5.81 -17.04
C LEU A 112 24.52 -6.12 -18.48
N GLU A 113 23.22 -6.14 -18.77
CA GLU A 113 22.71 -6.38 -20.12
C GLU A 113 23.30 -5.39 -21.13
N TYR A 114 23.42 -4.12 -20.75
CA TYR A 114 24.09 -3.11 -21.57
C TYR A 114 25.58 -3.42 -21.78
N LEU A 115 26.30 -3.87 -20.75
CA LEU A 115 27.72 -4.23 -20.87
C LEU A 115 27.95 -5.41 -21.82
N TYR A 116 27.02 -6.36 -21.92
CA TYR A 116 27.10 -7.49 -22.86
C TYR A 116 26.61 -7.12 -24.27
N SER A 117 25.48 -6.43 -24.37
CA SER A 117 24.79 -6.20 -25.65
C SER A 117 25.14 -4.87 -26.32
N GLY A 118 25.64 -3.89 -25.56
CA GLY A 118 25.81 -2.50 -26.00
C GLY A 118 24.50 -1.75 -26.27
N ARG A 119 23.34 -2.31 -25.85
CA ARG A 119 22.02 -1.73 -26.06
C ARG A 119 21.24 -1.67 -24.76
N VAL A 120 20.39 -0.67 -24.63
CA VAL A 120 19.42 -0.58 -23.54
C VAL A 120 18.10 -1.14 -24.06
N GLY A 121 17.63 -2.22 -23.43
CA GLY A 121 16.33 -2.81 -23.72
C GLY A 121 15.17 -1.91 -23.29
N ALA A 122 13.95 -2.37 -23.52
CA ALA A 122 12.78 -1.73 -22.93
C ALA A 122 12.85 -1.85 -21.40
N LEU A 123 12.46 -0.78 -20.69
CA LEU A 123 12.44 -0.83 -19.23
C LEU A 123 11.52 -1.95 -18.71
N PRO A 124 11.94 -2.69 -17.67
CA PRO A 124 11.11 -3.70 -17.04
C PRO A 124 9.84 -3.08 -16.44
N LYS A 125 8.72 -3.22 -17.16
CA LYS A 125 7.43 -2.62 -16.78
C LYS A 125 7.01 -2.99 -15.35
N GLY A 126 7.22 -4.24 -14.94
CA GLY A 126 6.86 -4.69 -13.59
C GLY A 126 7.59 -3.96 -12.45
N VAL A 127 8.81 -3.46 -12.71
CA VAL A 127 9.65 -2.77 -11.72
C VAL A 127 9.50 -1.26 -11.82
N CYS A 128 9.24 -0.74 -13.02
CA CYS A 128 9.13 0.70 -13.27
C CYS A 128 7.70 1.24 -13.12
N MET A 129 6.68 0.39 -13.11
CA MET A 129 5.29 0.79 -12.88
C MET A 129 4.92 0.63 -11.42
N CYS A 130 4.08 1.53 -10.91
CA CYS A 130 3.50 1.39 -9.57
C CYS A 130 2.20 0.58 -9.61
N ALA A 131 1.70 0.19 -8.43
CA ALA A 131 0.46 -0.57 -8.29
C ALA A 131 -0.83 0.28 -8.44
N ASP A 132 -0.70 1.57 -8.75
CA ASP A 132 -1.83 2.48 -8.93
C ASP A 132 -2.27 2.51 -10.41
N GLU A 133 -3.45 1.97 -10.69
CA GLU A 133 -4.02 1.85 -12.04
C GLU A 133 -4.36 3.22 -12.66
N GLU A 134 -4.55 4.26 -11.85
CA GLU A 134 -4.84 5.62 -12.32
C GLU A 134 -3.56 6.40 -12.65
N CYS A 135 -2.38 5.83 -12.37
CA CYS A 135 -1.11 6.49 -12.59
C CYS A 135 -0.70 6.43 -14.08
N SER A 136 -0.24 7.56 -14.63
CA SER A 136 0.31 7.62 -15.99
C SER A 136 1.71 7.00 -16.12
N HIS A 137 2.33 6.61 -15.00
CA HIS A 137 3.67 6.03 -14.89
C HIS A 137 4.79 6.83 -15.57
N VAL A 138 4.64 8.15 -15.74
CA VAL A 138 5.67 9.02 -16.35
C VAL A 138 6.74 9.48 -15.35
N GLY A 139 6.40 9.51 -14.06
CA GLY A 139 7.26 9.98 -12.98
C GLY A 139 6.82 9.41 -11.63
N CYS A 140 6.40 8.13 -11.62
CA CYS A 140 6.06 7.44 -10.38
C CYS A 140 7.34 6.98 -9.67
N ARG A 141 7.23 6.79 -8.35
CA ARG A 141 8.35 6.40 -7.49
C ARG A 141 9.14 5.19 -8.01
N PRO A 142 8.51 4.07 -8.41
CA PRO A 142 9.24 2.91 -8.93
C PRO A 142 10.10 3.19 -10.17
N LEU A 143 9.61 4.03 -11.09
CA LEU A 143 10.39 4.46 -12.26
C LEU A 143 11.58 5.31 -11.82
N ILE A 144 11.37 6.26 -10.92
CA ILE A 144 12.42 7.15 -10.43
C ILE A 144 13.50 6.34 -9.72
N ASP A 145 13.13 5.48 -8.77
CA ASP A 145 14.05 4.61 -8.03
C ASP A 145 14.90 3.77 -9.00
N PHE A 146 14.25 3.11 -9.98
CA PHE A 146 14.96 2.34 -11.00
C PHE A 146 15.96 3.20 -11.80
N MET A 147 15.53 4.39 -12.23
CA MET A 147 16.35 5.28 -13.04
C MET A 147 17.54 5.86 -12.29
N VAL A 148 17.36 6.27 -11.03
CA VAL A 148 18.45 6.80 -10.21
C VAL A 148 19.44 5.69 -9.83
N GLU A 149 18.95 4.47 -9.57
CA GLU A 149 19.81 3.30 -9.37
C GLU A 149 20.67 3.01 -10.61
N VAL A 150 20.07 2.95 -11.80
CA VAL A 150 20.82 2.73 -13.05
C VAL A 150 21.83 3.86 -13.29
N LEU A 151 21.44 5.12 -13.08
CA LEU A 151 22.35 6.26 -13.20
C LEU A 151 23.56 6.10 -12.27
N TYR A 152 23.32 5.78 -11.00
CA TYR A 152 24.37 5.64 -9.99
C TYR A 152 25.32 4.48 -10.28
N VAL A 153 24.79 3.32 -10.66
CA VAL A 153 25.59 2.14 -11.05
C VAL A 153 26.42 2.45 -12.28
N SER A 154 25.83 3.09 -13.28
CA SER A 154 26.51 3.48 -14.52
C SER A 154 27.64 4.47 -14.26
N PHE A 155 27.41 5.44 -13.36
CA PHE A 155 28.44 6.37 -12.90
C PHE A 155 29.59 5.63 -12.21
N THR A 156 29.27 4.75 -11.27
CA THR A 156 30.28 3.99 -10.51
C THR A 156 31.12 3.09 -11.40
N PHE A 157 30.50 2.45 -12.40
CA PHE A 157 31.19 1.61 -13.38
C PHE A 157 31.82 2.41 -14.53
N GLN A 158 31.71 3.74 -14.51
CA GLN A 158 32.29 4.65 -15.49
C GLN A 158 31.78 4.39 -16.92
N ILE A 159 30.49 4.11 -17.07
CA ILE A 159 29.80 3.87 -18.34
C ILE A 159 29.14 5.18 -18.79
N SER A 160 29.89 6.01 -19.51
CA SER A 160 29.50 7.40 -19.82
C SER A 160 28.22 7.52 -20.66
N GLU A 161 27.99 6.57 -21.55
CA GLU A 161 26.82 6.52 -22.44
C GLU A 161 25.53 6.35 -21.62
N LEU A 162 25.51 5.39 -20.68
CA LEU A 162 24.37 5.17 -19.80
C LEU A 162 24.14 6.34 -18.85
N VAL A 163 25.20 6.92 -18.29
CA VAL A 163 25.09 8.11 -17.43
C VAL A 163 24.40 9.24 -18.19
N ASN A 164 24.79 9.51 -19.44
CA ASN A 164 24.20 10.57 -20.23
C ASN A 164 22.74 10.28 -20.61
N LEU A 165 22.42 9.03 -20.95
CA LEU A 165 21.07 8.60 -21.28
C LEU A 165 20.10 8.80 -20.10
N PHE A 166 20.42 8.22 -18.94
CA PHE A 166 19.55 8.27 -17.77
C PHE A 166 19.49 9.67 -17.14
N LYS A 167 20.59 10.43 -17.16
CA LYS A 167 20.58 11.85 -16.78
C LYS A 167 19.62 12.67 -17.65
N ARG A 168 19.66 12.51 -18.99
CA ARG A 168 18.79 13.24 -19.92
C ARG A 168 17.32 12.87 -19.69
N HIS A 169 17.05 11.60 -19.46
CA HIS A 169 15.69 11.12 -19.22
C HIS A 169 15.14 11.64 -17.88
N LEU A 170 15.92 11.56 -16.79
CA LEU A 170 15.55 12.13 -15.49
C LEU A 170 15.25 13.63 -15.63
N PHE A 171 16.13 14.38 -16.33
CA PHE A 171 15.94 15.81 -16.57
C PHE A 171 14.62 16.15 -17.28
N TYR A 172 14.21 15.32 -18.24
CA TYR A 172 12.98 15.51 -19.01
C TYR A 172 11.71 15.23 -18.18
N ILE A 173 11.75 14.23 -17.30
CA ILE A 173 10.58 13.86 -16.50
C ILE A 173 10.42 14.72 -15.24
N LEU A 174 11.44 15.46 -14.81
CA LEU A 174 11.46 16.22 -13.55
C LEU A 174 10.20 17.05 -13.29
N ASP A 175 9.66 17.72 -14.31
CA ASP A 175 8.48 18.60 -14.15
C ASP A 175 7.17 17.81 -13.92
N ARG A 176 7.21 16.48 -14.07
CA ARG A 176 6.09 15.56 -13.85
C ARG A 176 6.28 14.69 -12.60
N VAL A 177 7.41 14.83 -11.92
CA VAL A 177 7.75 14.10 -10.70
C VAL A 177 7.05 14.77 -9.50
N ALA A 178 6.57 13.97 -8.55
CA ALA A 178 6.04 14.50 -7.30
C ALA A 178 7.16 15.19 -6.51
N ILE A 179 6.87 16.31 -5.85
CA ILE A 179 7.86 17.09 -5.11
C ILE A 179 8.62 16.23 -4.08
N ASP A 180 7.95 15.30 -3.42
CA ASP A 180 8.55 14.33 -2.48
C ASP A 180 9.62 13.41 -3.09
N ASP A 181 9.58 13.21 -4.40
CA ASP A 181 10.49 12.31 -5.11
C ASP A 181 11.68 13.04 -5.74
N VAL A 182 11.66 14.38 -5.80
CA VAL A 182 12.78 15.19 -6.31
C VAL A 182 14.05 15.05 -5.43
N PRO A 183 13.97 15.01 -4.08
CA PRO A 183 15.14 14.86 -3.23
C PRO A 183 16.01 13.62 -3.54
N ILE A 184 15.42 12.47 -3.92
CA ILE A 184 16.27 11.31 -4.25
C ILE A 184 17.03 11.50 -5.57
N ILE A 185 16.42 12.18 -6.55
CA ILE A 185 17.08 12.53 -7.81
C ILE A 185 18.22 13.51 -7.53
N LEU A 186 17.96 14.51 -6.68
CA LEU A 186 18.96 15.49 -6.24
C LEU A 186 20.13 14.82 -5.51
N TYR A 187 19.85 13.90 -4.60
CA TYR A 187 20.85 13.15 -3.86
C TYR A 187 21.78 12.37 -4.79
N VAL A 188 21.22 11.59 -5.73
CA VAL A 188 22.03 10.81 -6.68
C VAL A 188 22.76 11.69 -7.68
N ALA A 189 22.15 12.79 -8.14
CA ALA A 189 22.82 13.77 -8.99
C ALA A 189 24.04 14.38 -8.28
N ASN A 190 23.94 14.65 -6.97
CA ASN A 190 25.05 15.12 -6.15
C ASN A 190 26.16 14.07 -6.03
N LEU A 191 25.81 12.79 -5.81
CA LEU A 191 26.79 11.69 -5.80
C LEU A 191 27.55 11.56 -7.13
N CYS A 192 26.88 11.80 -8.26
CA CYS A 192 27.48 11.76 -9.59
C CYS A 192 28.31 13.02 -9.93
N GLY A 193 28.26 14.06 -9.08
CA GLY A 193 29.03 15.29 -9.21
C GLY A 193 28.85 16.01 -10.55
N ARG A 194 29.96 16.46 -11.14
CA ARG A 194 29.97 17.35 -12.32
C ARG A 194 29.26 16.78 -13.55
N LEU A 195 29.19 15.45 -13.70
CA LEU A 195 28.51 14.82 -14.84
C LEU A 195 27.00 15.10 -14.85
N CYS A 196 26.43 15.36 -13.67
CA CYS A 196 25.01 15.64 -13.45
C CYS A 196 24.71 17.12 -13.14
N GLY A 197 25.65 18.06 -13.37
CA GLY A 197 25.47 19.47 -12.98
C GLY A 197 24.13 20.10 -13.40
N LYS A 198 23.74 19.99 -14.67
CA LYS A 198 22.45 20.53 -15.15
C LYS A 198 21.22 19.91 -14.46
N LEU A 199 21.30 18.61 -14.14
CA LEU A 199 20.23 17.91 -13.45
C LEU A 199 20.16 18.35 -11.99
N LEU A 200 21.33 18.46 -11.34
CA LEU A 200 21.49 18.98 -10.00
C LEU A 200 20.90 20.39 -9.87
N ASP A 201 21.28 21.31 -10.76
CA ASP A 201 20.83 22.71 -10.75
C ASP A 201 19.30 22.80 -10.85
N LYS A 202 18.70 22.04 -11.79
CA LYS A 202 17.23 22.02 -11.96
C LYS A 202 16.53 21.40 -10.75
N CYS A 203 17.08 20.34 -10.15
CA CYS A 203 16.53 19.76 -8.93
C CYS A 203 16.58 20.76 -7.76
N ILE A 204 17.70 21.49 -7.60
CA ILE A 204 17.83 22.53 -6.57
C ILE A 204 16.78 23.62 -6.79
N GLU A 205 16.61 24.10 -8.03
CA GLU A 205 15.60 25.10 -8.37
C GLU A 205 14.19 24.64 -7.97
N ILE A 206 13.79 23.41 -8.35
CA ILE A 206 12.49 22.84 -7.99
C ILE A 206 12.32 22.75 -6.46
N VAL A 207 13.34 22.27 -5.75
CA VAL A 207 13.30 22.13 -4.28
C VAL A 207 13.21 23.50 -3.60
N VAL A 208 13.99 24.49 -4.04
CA VAL A 208 13.96 25.86 -3.51
C VAL A 208 12.56 26.46 -3.65
N MET A 209 11.91 26.26 -4.80
CA MET A 209 10.56 26.78 -5.10
C MET A 209 9.41 25.93 -4.52
N SER A 210 9.70 24.87 -3.77
CA SER A 210 8.69 23.93 -3.23
C SER A 210 8.36 24.16 -1.75
N GLU A 211 7.23 23.60 -1.32
CA GLU A 211 6.75 23.58 0.08
C GLU A 211 7.41 22.47 0.95
N LEU A 212 8.57 21.93 0.54
CA LEU A 212 9.31 20.96 1.37
C LEU A 212 9.88 21.65 2.60
N ASP A 213 9.52 21.15 3.79
CA ASP A 213 10.01 21.65 5.06
C ASP A 213 11.49 21.28 5.28
N VAL A 214 12.16 22.04 6.16
CA VAL A 214 13.59 21.87 6.42
C VAL A 214 13.90 20.49 7.00
N VAL A 215 13.03 19.92 7.82
CA VAL A 215 13.24 18.59 8.41
C VAL A 215 13.26 17.52 7.32
N THR A 216 12.30 17.56 6.39
CA THR A 216 12.28 16.65 5.24
C THR A 216 13.57 16.74 4.41
N LEU A 217 14.08 17.96 4.21
CA LEU A 217 15.34 18.18 3.50
C LEU A 217 16.56 17.64 4.27
N GLU A 218 16.66 17.92 5.57
CA GLU A 218 17.74 17.45 6.44
C GLU A 218 17.81 15.91 6.51
N LYS A 219 16.66 15.23 6.48
CA LYS A 219 16.59 13.77 6.51
C LYS A 219 16.89 13.14 5.14
N ALA A 220 16.65 13.85 4.03
CA ALA A 220 16.82 13.33 2.68
C ALA A 220 18.16 13.69 2.00
N LEU A 221 18.79 14.81 2.40
CA LEU A 221 19.91 15.41 1.66
C LEU A 221 21.12 15.71 2.57
N PRO A 222 22.34 15.75 1.99
CA PRO A 222 23.54 16.20 2.71
C PRO A 222 23.40 17.65 3.19
N SER A 223 23.97 17.96 4.36
CA SER A 223 23.85 19.26 5.01
C SER A 223 24.33 20.45 4.16
N GLU A 224 25.28 20.23 3.25
CA GLU A 224 25.75 21.26 2.32
C GLU A 224 24.66 21.69 1.33
N ILE A 225 23.91 20.73 0.78
CA ILE A 225 22.81 20.99 -0.16
C ILE A 225 21.64 21.65 0.58
N VAL A 226 21.34 21.21 1.80
CA VAL A 226 20.27 21.81 2.62
C VAL A 226 20.56 23.28 2.89
N LYS A 227 21.78 23.62 3.31
CA LYS A 227 22.20 25.01 3.51
C LYS A 227 22.07 25.84 2.23
N GLN A 228 22.52 25.30 1.10
CA GLN A 228 22.39 25.97 -0.19
C GLN A 228 20.92 26.28 -0.53
N VAL A 229 20.01 25.33 -0.29
CA VAL A 229 18.57 25.51 -0.49
C VAL A 229 18.01 26.55 0.48
N GLU A 230 18.37 26.51 1.75
CA GLU A 230 17.93 27.48 2.76
C GLU A 230 18.39 28.91 2.45
N GLU A 231 19.64 29.09 2.06
CA GLU A 231 20.21 30.39 1.66
C GLU A 231 19.53 30.94 0.39
N ALA A 232 19.23 30.07 -0.59
CA ALA A 232 18.50 30.45 -1.78
C ALA A 232 17.06 30.87 -1.45
N ARG A 233 16.35 30.10 -0.61
CA ARG A 233 15.00 30.46 -0.12
C ARG A 233 14.99 31.78 0.65
N ALA A 234 16.00 32.02 1.49
CA ALA A 234 16.16 33.27 2.24
C ALA A 234 16.36 34.47 1.28
N THR A 235 17.21 34.30 0.26
CA THR A 235 17.49 35.35 -0.74
C THR A 235 16.24 35.71 -1.55
N LEU A 236 15.37 34.74 -1.83
CA LEU A 236 14.12 34.94 -2.56
C LEU A 236 12.96 35.43 -1.68
N GLY A 237 13.16 35.53 -0.36
CA GLY A 237 12.08 35.84 0.58
C GLY A 237 11.00 34.75 0.67
N LEU A 238 11.33 33.53 0.23
CA LEU A 238 10.45 32.35 0.25
C LEU A 238 10.52 31.59 1.58
N GLN A 239 11.28 32.08 2.55
CA GLN A 239 11.13 31.57 3.90
C GLN A 239 9.69 31.81 4.33
N ALA A 240 8.93 30.71 4.46
CA ALA A 240 7.84 30.66 5.41
C ALA A 240 8.38 31.30 6.70
N LEU A 241 7.54 32.04 7.39
CA LEU A 241 7.85 32.66 8.66
C LEU A 241 8.10 31.57 9.74
N GLU A 242 9.06 30.67 9.53
CA GLU A 242 9.61 29.76 10.51
C GLU A 242 10.29 30.66 11.53
N SER A 243 9.45 31.02 12.49
CA SER A 243 9.67 32.01 13.51
C SER A 243 11.09 31.93 14.05
N SER A 244 11.89 32.94 13.71
CA SER A 244 12.95 33.42 14.60
C SER A 244 12.41 33.78 16.00
N GLY A 245 11.07 33.89 16.13
CA GLY A 245 10.31 33.92 17.37
C GLY A 245 10.32 32.60 18.17
N TYR A 246 9.94 32.74 19.44
CA TYR A 246 9.94 31.68 20.45
C TYR A 246 9.18 30.36 20.09
N PRO A 247 8.03 30.37 19.37
CA PRO A 247 7.31 29.12 19.07
C PRO A 247 8.11 28.18 18.14
N GLY A 248 8.86 28.70 17.16
CA GLY A 248 9.69 27.86 16.28
C GLY A 248 10.83 27.16 17.01
N LYS A 249 11.41 27.82 18.03
CA LYS A 249 12.44 27.20 18.90
C LYS A 249 11.87 26.10 19.78
N HIS A 250 10.63 26.27 20.25
CA HIS A 250 9.96 25.27 21.07
C HIS A 250 9.57 24.03 20.27
N VAL A 251 9.04 24.20 19.05
CA VAL A 251 8.77 23.10 18.11
C VAL A 251 10.06 22.30 17.83
N LYS A 252 11.18 22.97 17.53
CA LYS A 252 12.48 22.30 17.35
C LYS A 252 12.94 21.51 18.58
N ARG A 253 12.61 21.96 19.80
CA ARG A 253 12.91 21.19 21.03
C ARG A 253 12.03 19.95 21.16
N ILE A 254 10.75 20.05 20.80
CA ILE A 254 9.83 18.90 20.77
C ILE A 254 10.32 17.86 19.75
N HIS A 255 10.69 18.27 18.54
CA HIS A 255 11.25 17.35 17.53
C HIS A 255 12.54 16.70 17.99
N ARG A 256 13.45 17.44 18.65
CA ARG A 256 14.67 16.86 19.23
C ARG A 256 14.41 15.87 20.36
N ALA A 257 13.38 16.11 21.18
CA ALA A 257 12.96 15.16 22.21
C ALA A 257 12.42 13.86 21.56
N LEU A 258 11.67 13.97 20.47
CA LEU A 258 11.21 12.84 19.66
C LEU A 258 12.36 12.07 18.99
N ASP A 259 13.39 12.77 18.47
CA ASP A 259 14.61 12.14 17.93
C ASP A 259 15.45 11.42 19.01
N SER A 260 15.27 11.80 20.28
CA SER A 260 15.99 11.23 21.43
C SER A 260 15.16 10.18 22.19
N ASP A 261 14.00 9.80 21.65
CA ASP A 261 13.04 8.86 22.22
C ASP A 261 12.55 9.23 23.64
N ASP A 262 12.59 10.51 24.02
CA ASP A 262 12.25 11.00 25.35
C ASP A 262 10.82 11.58 25.40
N VAL A 263 9.85 10.69 25.54
CA VAL A 263 8.42 11.03 25.61
C VAL A 263 8.08 11.83 26.88
N GLU A 264 8.84 11.66 27.97
CA GLU A 264 8.63 12.43 29.18
C GLU A 264 9.14 13.87 29.04
N LEU A 265 10.24 14.08 28.31
CA LEU A 265 10.67 15.42 27.91
C LEU A 265 9.62 16.08 27.00
N VAL A 266 9.03 15.36 26.05
CA VAL A 266 7.89 15.87 25.26
C VAL A 266 6.75 16.28 26.20
N ARG A 267 6.38 15.45 27.17
CA ARG A 267 5.33 15.76 28.16
C ARG A 267 5.66 17.01 28.98
N MET A 268 6.92 17.18 29.41
CA MET A 268 7.36 18.37 30.12
C MET A 268 7.26 19.63 29.24
N LEU A 269 7.73 19.55 27.99
CA LEU A 269 7.67 20.66 27.04
C LEU A 269 6.23 21.06 26.69
N LEU A 270 5.29 20.12 26.69
CA LEU A 270 3.85 20.41 26.52
C LEU A 270 3.25 21.07 27.77
N LYS A 271 3.66 20.67 28.98
CA LYS A 271 3.20 21.28 30.25
C LYS A 271 3.62 22.74 30.40
N GLU A 272 4.70 23.16 29.75
CA GLU A 272 5.09 24.58 29.69
C GLU A 272 4.06 25.45 28.93
N GLY A 273 3.10 24.84 28.23
CA GLY A 273 1.91 25.49 27.68
C GLY A 273 2.16 26.39 26.47
N GLN A 274 3.32 26.26 25.82
CA GLN A 274 3.77 27.18 24.76
C GLN A 274 3.31 26.78 23.35
N THR A 275 3.22 25.49 23.04
CA THR A 275 2.70 24.96 21.78
C THR A 275 2.04 23.61 22.02
N SER A 276 0.93 23.35 21.33
CA SER A 276 0.29 22.02 21.34
C SER A 276 1.06 21.01 20.48
N LEU A 277 0.68 19.73 20.56
CA LEU A 277 1.22 18.69 19.66
C LEU A 277 0.87 18.96 18.20
N ASP A 278 -0.33 19.51 17.95
CA ASP A 278 -0.81 19.82 16.61
C ASP A 278 -0.06 21.03 16.02
N ASP A 279 0.16 22.09 16.81
CA ASP A 279 0.94 23.26 16.39
C ASP A 279 2.40 22.89 16.04
N ALA A 280 2.94 21.88 16.72
CA ALA A 280 4.29 21.38 16.49
C ALA A 280 4.35 20.32 15.36
N TYR A 281 3.22 19.91 14.79
CA TYR A 281 3.10 18.75 13.91
C TYR A 281 3.84 17.52 14.47
N ALA A 282 3.81 17.36 15.79
CA ALA A 282 4.64 16.39 16.50
C ALA A 282 4.24 14.95 16.14
N LEU A 283 2.95 14.70 15.91
CA LEU A 283 2.48 13.39 15.47
C LEU A 283 2.91 13.09 14.02
N HIS A 284 2.86 14.07 13.11
CA HIS A 284 3.41 13.92 11.76
C HIS A 284 4.91 13.62 11.80
N TYR A 285 5.68 14.32 12.64
CA TYR A 285 7.10 14.09 12.82
C TYR A 285 7.39 12.68 13.37
N ALA A 286 6.70 12.28 14.44
CA ALA A 286 6.87 10.96 15.04
C ALA A 286 6.53 9.84 14.05
N VAL A 287 5.41 9.99 13.33
CA VAL A 287 5.02 9.05 12.29
C VAL A 287 6.01 9.05 11.15
N ALA A 288 6.66 10.15 10.77
CA ALA A 288 7.63 10.19 9.68
C ALA A 288 9.00 9.60 10.05
N TYR A 289 9.52 9.86 11.25
CA TYR A 289 10.94 9.64 11.56
C TYR A 289 11.22 8.81 12.81
N CYS A 290 10.26 8.65 13.72
CA CYS A 290 10.48 7.93 14.98
C CYS A 290 10.05 6.46 14.89
N ASP A 291 10.36 5.68 15.92
CA ASP A 291 9.90 4.30 16.02
C ASP A 291 8.39 4.18 16.28
N SER A 292 7.83 3.04 15.88
CA SER A 292 6.41 2.71 16.10
C SER A 292 6.00 2.72 17.57
N LYS A 293 6.94 2.43 18.49
CA LYS A 293 6.71 2.50 19.93
C LYS A 293 6.44 3.93 20.41
N ILE A 294 7.30 4.88 20.04
CA ILE A 294 7.18 6.30 20.42
C ILE A 294 5.90 6.89 19.85
N THR A 295 5.60 6.55 18.59
CA THR A 295 4.35 6.94 17.94
C THR A 295 3.13 6.42 18.71
N SER A 296 3.17 5.18 19.19
CA SER A 296 2.08 4.60 19.98
C SER A 296 1.92 5.30 21.33
N GLU A 297 3.01 5.56 22.03
CA GLU A 297 3.00 6.31 23.30
C GLU A 297 2.44 7.73 23.11
N LEU A 298 2.80 8.39 22.01
CA LEU A 298 2.29 9.72 21.66
C LEU A 298 0.78 9.69 21.32
N LEU A 299 0.33 8.66 20.60
CA LEU A 299 -1.10 8.43 20.31
C LEU A 299 -1.91 8.12 21.58
N ASP A 300 -1.31 7.47 22.58
CA ASP A 300 -1.96 7.16 23.86
C ASP A 300 -2.12 8.38 24.78
N LEU A 301 -1.39 9.46 24.52
CA LEU A 301 -1.64 10.73 25.22
C LEU A 301 -3.01 11.32 24.86
N CYS A 302 -3.57 10.99 23.69
CA CYS A 302 -4.86 11.52 23.20
C CYS A 302 -4.92 13.06 23.21
N LEU A 303 -3.78 13.74 23.00
CA LEU A 303 -3.64 15.19 23.02
C LEU A 303 -3.54 15.83 21.63
N ALA A 304 -3.52 15.03 20.57
CA ALA A 304 -3.34 15.47 19.18
C ALA A 304 -4.53 15.03 18.33
N ASP A 305 -4.96 15.88 17.41
CA ASP A 305 -5.95 15.51 16.39
C ASP A 305 -5.28 14.64 15.31
N ILE A 306 -5.73 13.39 15.22
CA ILE A 306 -5.18 12.39 14.28
C ILE A 306 -5.45 12.78 12.83
N ASN A 307 -6.54 13.50 12.56
CA ASN A 307 -6.87 13.93 11.19
C ASN A 307 -6.35 15.34 10.90
N HIS A 308 -5.52 15.90 11.78
CA HIS A 308 -4.87 17.19 11.55
C HIS A 308 -3.99 17.14 10.31
N ARG A 309 -4.04 18.19 9.49
CA ARG A 309 -3.29 18.30 8.25
C ARG A 309 -2.07 19.19 8.45
N ASN A 310 -0.91 18.71 8.01
CA ASN A 310 0.30 19.53 8.01
C ASN A 310 0.23 20.65 6.94
N GLN A 311 1.26 21.50 6.89
CA GLN A 311 1.34 22.62 5.93
C GLN A 311 1.22 22.18 4.46
N ARG A 312 1.56 20.91 4.17
CA ARG A 312 1.48 20.31 2.84
C ARG A 312 0.14 19.60 2.58
N GLY A 313 -0.77 19.64 3.55
CA GLY A 313 -2.09 19.01 3.51
C GLY A 313 -2.12 17.51 3.77
N TYR A 314 -1.05 16.92 4.33
CA TYR A 314 -1.01 15.50 4.70
C TYR A 314 -1.58 15.29 6.11
N THR A 315 -2.44 14.28 6.26
CA THR A 315 -2.77 13.69 7.56
C THR A 315 -1.65 12.72 7.97
N VAL A 316 -1.65 12.32 9.22
CA VAL A 316 -0.67 11.33 9.72
C VAL A 316 -0.84 9.96 9.05
N LEU A 317 -2.05 9.62 8.59
CA LEU A 317 -2.31 8.40 7.82
C LEU A 317 -1.66 8.44 6.44
N HIS A 318 -1.63 9.61 5.78
CA HIS A 318 -0.88 9.80 4.53
C HIS A 318 0.62 9.55 4.73
N ILE A 319 1.21 10.08 5.80
CA ILE A 319 2.62 9.88 6.13
C ILE A 319 2.90 8.41 6.48
N ALA A 320 2.02 7.75 7.23
CA ALA A 320 2.15 6.33 7.53
C ALA A 320 2.09 5.45 6.27
N ALA A 321 1.25 5.81 5.29
CA ALA A 321 1.22 5.15 3.99
C ALA A 321 2.55 5.32 3.23
N MET A 322 3.23 6.48 3.36
CA MET A 322 4.55 6.70 2.77
C MET A 322 5.64 5.81 3.39
N ARG A 323 5.58 5.54 4.71
CA ARG A 323 6.53 4.66 5.39
C ARG A 323 6.35 3.17 5.09
N ARG A 324 5.18 2.77 4.60
CA ARG A 324 4.85 1.37 4.27
C ARG A 324 5.02 0.45 5.49
N GLU A 325 4.59 0.93 6.66
CA GLU A 325 4.64 0.19 7.92
C GLU A 325 3.22 -0.23 8.38
N PRO A 326 2.83 -1.52 8.23
CA PRO A 326 1.47 -1.97 8.51
C PRO A 326 1.02 -1.72 9.95
N LYS A 327 1.94 -1.86 10.92
CA LYS A 327 1.65 -1.65 12.34
C LYS A 327 1.23 -0.20 12.64
N LEU A 328 1.93 0.76 12.04
CA LEU A 328 1.61 2.18 12.18
C LEU A 328 0.26 2.49 11.54
N VAL A 329 0.01 1.99 10.32
CA VAL A 329 -1.27 2.17 9.61
C VAL A 329 -2.44 1.63 10.45
N VAL A 330 -2.32 0.42 10.99
CA VAL A 330 -3.35 -0.18 11.85
C VAL A 330 -3.57 0.67 13.12
N SER A 331 -2.49 1.08 13.79
CA SER A 331 -2.59 1.87 15.03
C SER A 331 -3.28 3.23 14.81
N LEU A 332 -3.09 3.86 13.65
CA LEU A 332 -3.74 5.11 13.33
C LEU A 332 -5.22 4.90 12.99
N LEU A 333 -5.54 3.87 12.22
CA LEU A 333 -6.92 3.51 11.88
C LEU A 333 -7.74 3.13 13.13
N THR A 334 -7.16 2.39 14.08
CA THR A 334 -7.86 2.03 15.34
C THR A 334 -8.11 3.23 16.24
N LYS A 335 -7.31 4.28 16.12
CA LYS A 335 -7.47 5.53 16.87
C LYS A 335 -8.39 6.54 16.16
N GLY A 336 -8.95 6.18 14.99
CA GLY A 336 -9.93 7.01 14.28
C GLY A 336 -9.38 7.86 13.12
N ALA A 337 -8.21 7.49 12.58
CA ALA A 337 -7.72 8.10 11.35
C ALA A 337 -8.68 7.83 10.18
N SER A 338 -9.04 8.86 9.43
CA SER A 338 -9.95 8.76 8.29
C SER A 338 -9.19 8.27 7.04
N PRO A 339 -9.53 7.09 6.46
CA PRO A 339 -8.93 6.63 5.22
C PRO A 339 -9.44 7.40 3.99
N ALA A 340 -10.55 8.13 4.12
CA ALA A 340 -11.18 8.87 3.02
C ALA A 340 -10.62 10.29 2.85
N ASP A 341 -9.77 10.76 3.75
CA ASP A 341 -9.15 12.07 3.65
C ASP A 341 -8.31 12.22 2.39
N LEU A 342 -8.35 13.42 1.82
CA LEU A 342 -7.64 13.76 0.59
C LEU A 342 -6.50 14.72 0.87
N THR A 343 -5.38 14.48 0.22
CA THR A 343 -4.27 15.43 0.09
C THR A 343 -4.63 16.60 -0.83
N LEU A 344 -3.78 17.63 -0.88
CA LEU A 344 -3.98 18.78 -1.78
C LEU A 344 -4.03 18.39 -3.26
N ASP A 345 -3.35 17.32 -3.64
CA ASP A 345 -3.35 16.74 -4.98
C ASP A 345 -4.45 15.67 -5.18
N GLY A 346 -5.42 15.59 -4.27
CA GLY A 346 -6.63 14.78 -4.42
C GLY A 346 -6.44 13.27 -4.23
N ARG A 347 -5.40 12.85 -3.49
CA ARG A 347 -5.09 11.43 -3.26
C ARG A 347 -5.46 11.02 -1.85
N LYS A 348 -5.92 9.79 -1.66
CA LYS A 348 -6.06 9.17 -0.33
C LYS A 348 -4.79 8.41 0.03
N ALA A 349 -4.74 7.94 1.28
CA ALA A 349 -3.66 7.11 1.79
C ALA A 349 -3.42 5.85 0.94
N VAL A 350 -4.49 5.21 0.42
CA VAL A 350 -4.34 3.99 -0.40
C VAL A 350 -3.60 4.28 -1.71
N GLN A 351 -3.93 5.39 -2.41
CA GLN A 351 -3.26 5.72 -3.68
C GLN A 351 -1.78 6.06 -3.44
N ILE A 352 -1.45 6.75 -2.34
CA ILE A 352 -0.05 7.02 -1.98
C ILE A 352 0.71 5.70 -1.82
N SER A 353 0.17 4.75 -1.05
CA SER A 353 0.79 3.43 -0.84
C SER A 353 0.96 2.65 -2.15
N LYS A 354 -0.07 2.63 -3.01
CA LYS A 354 -0.02 2.00 -4.34
C LYS A 354 1.05 2.63 -5.23
N ARG A 355 1.16 3.96 -5.26
CA ARG A 355 2.13 4.70 -6.08
C ARG A 355 3.58 4.50 -5.65
N LEU A 356 3.81 4.16 -4.39
CA LEU A 356 5.14 3.85 -3.84
C LEU A 356 5.52 2.36 -3.97
N THR A 357 4.59 1.50 -4.38
CA THR A 357 4.78 0.04 -4.45
C THR A 357 4.99 -0.38 -5.91
N LYS A 358 6.04 -1.15 -6.19
CA LYS A 358 6.30 -1.72 -7.52
C LYS A 358 5.16 -2.65 -7.91
N SER A 359 4.71 -2.61 -9.16
CA SER A 359 3.59 -3.43 -9.60
C SER A 359 3.89 -4.93 -9.47
N VAL A 360 5.12 -5.35 -9.74
CA VAL A 360 5.58 -6.74 -9.57
C VAL A 360 5.46 -7.22 -8.12
N ASP A 361 5.75 -6.37 -7.13
CA ASP A 361 5.69 -6.73 -5.72
C ASP A 361 4.24 -6.81 -5.22
N TYR A 362 3.36 -5.99 -5.78
CA TYR A 362 1.93 -6.02 -5.47
C TYR A 362 1.25 -7.30 -5.97
N TYR A 363 1.51 -7.72 -7.22
CA TYR A 363 0.90 -8.94 -7.78
C TYR A 363 1.66 -10.23 -7.46
N ARG A 364 2.81 -10.16 -6.78
CA ARG A 364 3.56 -11.37 -6.41
C ARG A 364 2.69 -12.26 -5.52
N THR A 365 2.51 -13.52 -5.92
CA THR A 365 1.87 -14.55 -5.09
C THR A 365 2.78 -14.87 -3.92
N THR A 366 2.29 -14.70 -2.70
CA THR A 366 2.99 -15.16 -1.50
C THR A 366 2.88 -16.68 -1.45
N ASP A 367 4.03 -17.38 -1.50
CA ASP A 367 4.08 -18.82 -1.25
C ASP A 367 3.45 -19.13 0.12
N GLU A 368 2.72 -20.25 0.22
CA GLU A 368 2.06 -20.68 1.46
C GLU A 368 3.05 -20.67 2.63
N GLY A 369 2.76 -19.86 3.66
CA GLY A 369 3.55 -19.76 4.89
C GLY A 369 4.63 -18.66 4.92
N LYS A 370 4.86 -17.91 3.83
CA LYS A 370 5.74 -16.71 3.86
C LYS A 370 4.95 -15.46 4.24
N ALA A 371 5.57 -14.57 5.03
CA ALA A 371 4.97 -13.29 5.39
C ALA A 371 4.70 -12.46 4.12
N SER A 372 3.54 -11.82 4.04
CA SER A 372 3.23 -10.90 2.94
C SER A 372 4.20 -9.72 2.94
N PRO A 373 4.59 -9.20 1.76
CA PRO A 373 5.35 -7.96 1.67
C PRO A 373 4.63 -6.85 2.44
N LYS A 374 5.39 -6.05 3.19
CA LYS A 374 4.85 -5.00 4.06
C LYS A 374 4.02 -4.00 3.25
N GLU A 375 4.47 -3.70 2.05
CA GLU A 375 3.87 -2.76 1.11
C GLU A 375 2.48 -3.23 0.67
N ARG A 376 2.38 -4.50 0.26
CA ARG A 376 1.11 -5.12 -0.13
C ARG A 376 0.14 -5.15 1.06
N LEU A 377 0.61 -5.54 2.24
CA LEU A 377 -0.22 -5.57 3.44
C LEU A 377 -0.75 -4.17 3.81
N CYS A 378 0.06 -3.12 3.66
CA CYS A 378 -0.41 -1.74 3.87
C CYS A 378 -1.55 -1.38 2.91
N ILE A 379 -1.42 -1.71 1.62
CA ILE A 379 -2.46 -1.44 0.61
C ILE A 379 -3.73 -2.21 0.97
N GLU A 380 -3.64 -3.50 1.28
CA GLU A 380 -4.80 -4.33 1.66
C GLU A 380 -5.53 -3.78 2.89
N ILE A 381 -4.78 -3.33 3.92
CA ILE A 381 -5.36 -2.74 5.13
C ILE A 381 -6.08 -1.42 4.81
N LEU A 382 -5.46 -0.54 4.01
CA LEU A 382 -6.05 0.74 3.62
C LEU A 382 -7.29 0.56 2.73
N GLU A 383 -7.25 -0.35 1.76
CA GLU A 383 -8.41 -0.68 0.93
C GLU A 383 -9.56 -1.29 1.76
N GLN A 384 -9.23 -2.14 2.75
CA GLN A 384 -10.23 -2.70 3.65
C GLN A 384 -10.83 -1.62 4.56
N ALA A 385 -10.04 -0.62 4.95
CA ALA A 385 -10.50 0.53 5.71
C ALA A 385 -11.41 1.44 4.88
N GLU A 386 -11.17 1.60 3.57
CA GLU A 386 -12.06 2.38 2.68
C GLU A 386 -13.39 1.68 2.38
N ARG A 387 -13.38 0.35 2.24
CA ARG A 387 -14.63 -0.42 2.04
C ARG A 387 -15.51 -0.44 3.28
N ARG A 388 -14.93 -0.14 4.45
CA ARG A 388 -15.68 0.07 5.68
C ARG A 388 -16.07 1.54 5.71
N ASP A 389 -17.36 1.84 5.59
CA ASP A 389 -17.82 3.15 6.04
C ASP A 389 -17.33 3.35 7.48
N PRO A 390 -16.86 4.54 7.90
CA PRO A 390 -16.49 4.79 9.28
C PRO A 390 -17.77 4.78 10.12
N LEU A 391 -18.23 3.58 10.47
CA LEU A 391 -19.23 3.38 11.50
C LEU A 391 -18.52 3.60 12.83
N VAL A 392 -18.36 4.88 13.18
CA VAL A 392 -18.45 5.30 14.57
C VAL A 392 -19.84 4.86 15.02
N GLY A 393 -19.91 3.65 15.56
CA GLY A 393 -21.11 3.06 16.15
C GLY A 393 -22.31 2.98 15.22
N GLU A 394 -22.46 1.86 14.50
CA GLU A 394 -23.81 1.34 14.24
C GLU A 394 -23.76 -0.15 13.95
N ALA A 395 -24.02 -0.91 15.01
CA ALA A 395 -24.60 -2.22 14.86
C ALA A 395 -26.11 -2.01 14.63
N SER A 396 -26.65 -2.67 13.61
CA SER A 396 -28.06 -2.70 13.15
C SER A 396 -29.12 -2.27 14.17
N VAL A 397 -30.14 -1.51 13.74
CA VAL A 397 -31.30 -0.98 14.49
C VAL A 397 -31.90 -1.89 15.60
N SER A 398 -31.82 -3.22 15.50
CA SER A 398 -32.24 -4.15 16.57
C SER A 398 -31.28 -4.19 17.79
N LEU A 399 -30.03 -3.71 17.66
CA LEU A 399 -29.08 -3.43 18.75
C LEU A 399 -29.35 -2.08 19.43
N ALA A 400 -30.01 -1.13 18.75
CA ALA A 400 -30.43 0.13 19.35
C ALA A 400 -31.69 -0.03 20.23
N MET A 401 -32.52 -1.06 19.98
CA MET A 401 -33.65 -1.40 20.86
C MET A 401 -33.24 -2.21 22.10
N ALA A 402 -32.08 -2.87 22.06
CA ALA A 402 -31.42 -3.47 23.23
C ALA A 402 -30.47 -2.46 23.87
N GLY A 403 -31.01 -1.34 24.38
CA GLY A 403 -30.21 -0.34 25.09
C GLY A 403 -29.40 -0.98 26.20
N ASP A 404 -28.07 -0.78 26.22
CA ASP A 404 -27.06 -1.15 27.24
C ASP A 404 -27.19 -2.48 28.01
N ASP A 405 -28.07 -3.41 27.60
CA ASP A 405 -28.29 -4.69 28.26
C ASP A 405 -27.66 -5.82 27.43
N LEU A 406 -26.43 -6.14 27.80
CA LEU A 406 -25.67 -7.30 27.34
C LEU A 406 -26.46 -8.62 27.44
N ARG A 407 -27.46 -8.72 28.33
CA ARG A 407 -28.36 -9.89 28.42
C ARG A 407 -29.34 -9.96 27.26
N GLY A 408 -29.95 -8.83 26.87
CA GLY A 408 -30.82 -8.73 25.69
C GLY A 408 -30.07 -9.06 24.40
N ARG A 409 -28.83 -8.57 24.28
CA ARG A 409 -27.95 -8.89 23.15
C ARG A 409 -27.60 -10.37 23.05
N LEU A 410 -27.29 -11.02 24.18
CA LEU A 410 -27.02 -12.46 24.22
C LEU A 410 -28.24 -13.28 23.79
N LEU A 411 -29.42 -12.94 24.29
CA LEU A 411 -30.66 -13.64 23.96
C LEU A 411 -31.02 -13.50 22.47
N TYR A 412 -30.87 -12.31 21.91
CA TYR A 412 -31.09 -12.07 20.47
C TYR A 412 -30.15 -12.93 19.61
N LEU A 413 -28.86 -12.94 19.96
CA LEU A 413 -27.86 -13.71 19.21
C LEU A 413 -28.07 -15.22 19.33
N GLU A 414 -28.44 -15.73 20.50
CA GLU A 414 -28.79 -17.14 20.70
C GLU A 414 -30.01 -17.52 19.86
N ASN A 415 -31.09 -16.74 19.92
CA ASN A 415 -32.31 -17.01 19.14
C ASN A 415 -32.02 -16.97 17.64
N ARG A 416 -31.28 -15.96 17.17
CA ARG A 416 -30.93 -15.83 15.76
C ARG A 416 -30.08 -16.99 15.25
N VAL A 417 -29.07 -17.41 16.02
CA VAL A 417 -28.22 -18.55 15.66
C VAL A 417 -29.01 -19.86 15.77
N ALA A 418 -29.94 -19.99 16.71
CA ALA A 418 -30.86 -21.13 16.80
C ALA A 418 -31.81 -21.20 15.58
N PHE A 419 -32.36 -20.07 15.14
CA PHE A 419 -33.13 -20.00 13.88
C PHE A 419 -32.25 -20.35 12.67
N ALA A 420 -31.01 -19.86 12.62
CA ALA A 420 -30.07 -20.23 11.57
C ALA A 420 -29.81 -21.75 11.56
N ARG A 421 -29.65 -22.39 12.73
CA ARG A 421 -29.50 -23.86 12.84
C ARG A 421 -30.74 -24.63 12.38
N MET A 422 -31.93 -24.07 12.59
CA MET A 422 -33.18 -24.71 12.22
C MET A 422 -33.48 -24.56 10.73
N LEU A 423 -33.26 -23.38 10.18
CA LEU A 423 -33.59 -23.04 8.78
C LEU A 423 -32.46 -23.39 7.81
N PHE A 424 -31.20 -23.29 8.26
CA PHE A 424 -29.97 -23.50 7.48
C PHE A 424 -28.97 -24.36 8.27
N PRO A 425 -29.29 -25.64 8.53
CA PRO A 425 -28.56 -26.46 9.48
C PRO A 425 -27.10 -26.71 9.11
N MET A 426 -26.73 -26.71 7.82
CA MET A 426 -25.34 -26.94 7.40
C MET A 426 -24.55 -25.64 7.40
N GLU A 427 -25.15 -24.54 6.94
CA GLU A 427 -24.57 -23.22 6.81
C GLU A 427 -24.30 -22.63 8.20
N ALA A 428 -25.29 -22.74 9.09
CA ALA A 428 -25.14 -22.38 10.48
C ALA A 428 -24.08 -23.25 11.16
N ARG A 429 -24.03 -24.56 10.87
CA ARG A 429 -22.99 -25.44 11.42
C ARG A 429 -21.60 -25.02 10.99
N VAL A 430 -21.38 -24.79 9.70
CA VAL A 430 -20.10 -24.30 9.19
C VAL A 430 -19.73 -22.96 9.82
N ALA A 431 -20.67 -22.01 9.89
CA ALA A 431 -20.43 -20.70 10.51
C ALA A 431 -20.13 -20.82 12.01
N MET A 432 -20.83 -21.70 12.73
CA MET A 432 -20.63 -21.97 14.17
C MET A 432 -19.31 -22.68 14.45
N ASP A 433 -18.91 -23.62 13.59
CA ASP A 433 -17.64 -24.34 13.68
C ASP A 433 -16.46 -23.35 13.52
N ILE A 434 -16.54 -22.48 12.50
CA ILE A 434 -15.54 -21.44 12.25
C ILE A 434 -15.50 -20.41 13.40
N ALA A 435 -16.66 -20.10 13.98
CA ALA A 435 -16.78 -19.19 15.12
C ALA A 435 -16.50 -19.86 16.48
N GLN A 436 -16.26 -21.17 16.52
CA GLN A 436 -16.04 -21.98 17.72
C GLN A 436 -17.16 -21.86 18.77
N VAL A 437 -18.41 -21.80 18.31
CA VAL A 437 -19.58 -21.64 19.19
C VAL A 437 -19.76 -22.85 20.12
N ASP A 438 -19.51 -24.07 19.67
CA ASP A 438 -19.68 -25.28 20.47
C ASP A 438 -18.67 -25.39 21.64
N GLY A 439 -17.58 -24.61 21.60
CA GLY A 439 -16.62 -24.47 22.71
C GLY A 439 -17.07 -23.50 23.80
N THR A 440 -18.25 -22.89 23.68
CA THR A 440 -18.78 -21.89 24.61
C THR A 440 -20.06 -22.37 25.27
N LEU A 441 -20.29 -21.99 26.54
CA LEU A 441 -21.46 -22.44 27.30
C LEU A 441 -22.74 -21.81 26.73
N GLU A 442 -23.67 -22.66 26.30
CA GLU A 442 -24.99 -22.25 25.79
C GLU A 442 -25.80 -21.56 26.88
N PHE A 443 -26.36 -20.40 26.56
CA PHE A 443 -27.16 -19.64 27.49
C PHE A 443 -28.62 -20.09 27.42
N SER A 444 -28.99 -21.06 28.26
CA SER A 444 -30.37 -21.53 28.38
C SER A 444 -31.11 -20.79 29.50
N LEU A 445 -32.05 -19.91 29.17
CA LEU A 445 -33.06 -19.47 30.13
C LEU A 445 -33.92 -20.70 30.46
N GLY A 446 -34.03 -21.07 31.73
CA GLY A 446 -34.85 -22.19 32.17
C GLY A 446 -36.25 -22.14 31.54
N THR A 447 -36.70 -23.30 31.08
CA THR A 447 -37.95 -23.53 30.35
C THR A 447 -39.20 -23.14 31.16
N SER A 448 -39.49 -21.85 31.33
CA SER A 448 -40.71 -21.34 31.98
C SER A 448 -40.96 -19.86 31.65
N ALA A 449 -41.56 -19.55 30.50
CA ALA A 449 -42.41 -18.35 30.34
C ALA A 449 -43.17 -18.36 29.01
N SER A 450 -43.86 -19.46 28.70
CA SER A 450 -45.17 -19.33 28.08
C SER A 450 -46.10 -18.74 29.14
N HIS A 451 -46.75 -17.62 28.82
CA HIS A 451 -47.66 -16.80 29.65
C HIS A 451 -47.05 -15.62 30.41
N ARG A 452 -47.67 -14.46 30.16
CA ARG A 452 -47.73 -13.32 31.07
C ARG A 452 -48.10 -13.83 32.48
N SER A 453 -47.15 -13.83 33.40
CA SER A 453 -47.44 -13.87 34.83
C SER A 453 -46.35 -13.20 35.64
N THR A 454 -46.75 -12.09 36.26
CA THR A 454 -46.31 -11.59 37.57
C THR A 454 -44.80 -11.54 37.86
N VAL A 455 -44.29 -10.31 37.83
CA VAL A 455 -43.03 -9.86 38.42
C VAL A 455 -42.80 -10.51 39.78
N ASP A 456 -41.77 -11.36 39.87
CA ASP A 456 -41.15 -11.75 41.14
C ASP A 456 -39.95 -10.83 41.37
N LEU A 457 -40.04 -9.94 42.37
CA LEU A 457 -39.06 -8.88 42.64
C LEU A 457 -37.83 -9.36 43.44
N ASN A 458 -37.63 -10.67 43.61
CA ASN A 458 -36.56 -11.23 44.45
C ASN A 458 -35.59 -12.19 43.73
N GLU A 459 -35.37 -12.04 42.42
CA GLU A 459 -34.19 -12.62 41.77
C GLU A 459 -33.01 -11.63 41.84
N THR A 460 -31.86 -12.10 42.33
CA THR A 460 -30.61 -11.32 42.31
C THR A 460 -30.31 -10.84 40.88
N PRO A 461 -29.87 -9.59 40.65
CA PRO A 461 -29.62 -9.06 39.31
C PRO A 461 -28.67 -9.98 38.54
N PHE A 462 -29.07 -10.38 37.34
CA PHE A 462 -28.24 -11.20 36.46
C PHE A 462 -26.89 -10.52 36.26
N LYS A 463 -25.81 -11.11 36.81
CA LYS A 463 -24.44 -10.61 36.63
C LYS A 463 -23.83 -11.31 35.42
N ILE A 464 -23.55 -10.54 34.37
CA ILE A 464 -22.78 -11.00 33.22
C ILE A 464 -21.38 -11.39 33.69
N LYS A 465 -20.98 -12.61 33.35
CA LYS A 465 -19.67 -13.18 33.63
C LYS A 465 -18.87 -13.27 32.34
N GLU A 466 -17.56 -13.45 32.46
CA GLU A 466 -16.63 -13.56 31.33
C GLU A 466 -17.06 -14.65 30.32
N GLU A 467 -17.60 -15.77 30.80
CA GLU A 467 -18.14 -16.85 29.96
C GLU A 467 -19.27 -16.39 29.01
N HIS A 468 -20.12 -15.45 29.45
CA HIS A 468 -21.19 -14.89 28.63
C HIS A 468 -20.63 -13.91 27.58
N LEU A 469 -19.57 -13.17 27.88
CA LEU A 469 -18.90 -12.30 26.90
C LEU A 469 -18.22 -13.10 25.79
N ILE A 470 -17.59 -14.22 26.14
CA ILE A 470 -17.00 -15.16 25.18
C ILE A 470 -18.09 -15.74 24.28
N ARG A 471 -19.25 -16.13 24.84
CA ARG A 471 -20.42 -16.61 24.09
C ARG A 471 -20.97 -15.56 23.14
N ILE A 472 -21.17 -14.31 23.59
CA ILE A 472 -21.61 -13.20 22.74
C ILE A 472 -20.65 -12.99 21.57
N LYS A 473 -19.34 -13.05 21.83
CA LYS A 473 -18.31 -12.89 20.80
C LYS A 473 -18.36 -14.00 19.76
N ALA A 474 -18.54 -15.26 20.19
CA ALA A 474 -18.69 -16.41 19.30
C ALA A 474 -19.96 -16.30 18.45
N LEU A 475 -21.12 -16.02 19.05
CA LEU A 475 -22.39 -15.89 18.33
C LEU A 475 -22.39 -14.68 17.37
N SER A 476 -21.80 -13.55 17.77
CA SER A 476 -21.65 -12.38 16.90
C SER A 476 -20.83 -12.73 15.66
N ARG A 477 -19.74 -13.49 15.85
CA ARG A 477 -18.88 -13.96 14.76
C ARG A 477 -19.61 -14.94 13.83
N THR A 478 -20.45 -15.82 14.36
CA THR A 478 -21.30 -16.71 13.55
C THR A 478 -22.24 -15.93 12.66
N VAL A 479 -22.91 -14.90 13.21
CA VAL A 479 -23.81 -14.04 12.45
C VAL A 479 -23.07 -13.25 11.38
N GLU A 480 -21.86 -12.76 11.68
CA GLU A 480 -21.00 -12.05 10.72
C GLU A 480 -20.54 -12.97 9.58
N LEU A 481 -20.16 -14.21 9.88
CA LEU A 481 -19.83 -15.22 8.88
C LEU A 481 -21.06 -15.57 8.00
N GLY A 482 -22.23 -15.69 8.62
CA GLY A 482 -23.49 -15.86 7.90
C GLY A 482 -23.76 -14.72 6.92
N LYS A 483 -23.59 -13.46 7.36
CA LYS A 483 -23.72 -12.28 6.46
C LYS A 483 -22.70 -12.27 5.32
N ARG A 484 -21.49 -12.75 5.58
CA ARG A 484 -20.39 -12.75 4.60
C ARG A 484 -20.51 -13.82 3.53
N PHE A 485 -20.95 -15.02 3.90
CA PHE A 485 -20.98 -16.19 3.00
C PHE A 485 -22.38 -16.54 2.52
N PHE A 486 -23.42 -16.12 3.23
CA PHE A 486 -24.82 -16.39 2.92
C PHE A 486 -25.67 -15.11 3.12
N PRO A 487 -25.39 -14.04 2.34
CA PRO A 487 -25.98 -12.72 2.56
C PRO A 487 -27.50 -12.73 2.44
N ARG A 488 -28.08 -13.48 1.48
CA ARG A 488 -29.54 -13.58 1.32
C ARG A 488 -30.16 -14.41 2.43
N CYS A 489 -29.52 -15.51 2.86
CA CYS A 489 -29.97 -16.28 4.02
C CYS A 489 -29.96 -15.43 5.31
N SER A 490 -28.95 -14.58 5.48
CA SER A 490 -28.84 -13.68 6.63
C SER A 490 -29.88 -12.55 6.61
N GLU A 491 -30.30 -12.12 5.42
CA GLU A 491 -31.37 -11.15 5.22
C GLU A 491 -32.75 -11.73 5.52
N VAL A 492 -33.02 -12.98 5.13
CA VAL A 492 -34.24 -13.70 5.53
C VAL A 492 -34.28 -13.88 7.05
N LEU A 493 -33.14 -14.16 7.69
CA LEU A 493 -33.05 -14.20 9.15
C LEU A 493 -33.28 -12.83 9.80
N ASN A 494 -32.86 -11.71 9.18
CA ASN A 494 -33.20 -10.38 9.67
C ASN A 494 -34.72 -10.19 9.67
N GLN A 495 -35.38 -10.50 8.55
CA GLN A 495 -36.83 -10.35 8.40
C GLN A 495 -37.62 -11.22 9.38
N ILE A 496 -37.17 -12.46 9.64
CA ILE A 496 -37.79 -13.35 10.63
C ILE A 496 -37.59 -12.87 12.07
N MET A 497 -36.43 -12.26 12.36
CA MET A 497 -36.14 -11.72 13.69
C MET A 497 -36.84 -10.37 13.96
N ASP A 498 -37.22 -9.65 12.90
CA ASP A 498 -37.95 -8.38 12.98
C ASP A 498 -39.49 -8.57 12.95
N ASP A 499 -39.99 -9.70 12.44
CA ASP A 499 -41.38 -10.14 12.62
C ASP A 499 -41.57 -10.72 14.04
N ASP A 500 -42.41 -10.12 14.89
CA ASP A 500 -42.74 -10.64 16.24
C ASP A 500 -43.43 -12.03 16.16
N VAL A 501 -42.64 -13.10 16.08
CA VAL A 501 -43.12 -14.50 16.07
C VAL A 501 -43.37 -14.97 17.51
N THR A 502 -44.47 -14.54 18.09
CA THR A 502 -45.00 -15.07 19.36
C THR A 502 -45.90 -16.30 19.18
N ASP A 503 -45.98 -16.89 17.97
CA ASP A 503 -47.00 -17.90 17.62
C ASP A 503 -46.48 -19.27 17.17
N LEU A 504 -45.17 -19.54 17.29
CA LEU A 504 -44.60 -20.86 16.93
C LEU A 504 -44.47 -21.85 18.10
N THR A 505 -44.91 -21.48 19.31
CA THR A 505 -44.86 -22.37 20.50
C THR A 505 -46.18 -22.55 21.26
N SER A 506 -47.29 -21.93 20.84
CA SER A 506 -48.60 -22.17 21.46
C SER A 506 -49.38 -23.29 20.78
N SER A 507 -49.42 -24.43 21.46
CA SER A 507 -50.28 -25.58 21.20
C SER A 507 -51.76 -25.15 21.07
N GLY A 508 -52.37 -25.37 19.89
CA GLY A 508 -53.78 -25.05 19.64
C GLY A 508 -54.25 -25.56 18.28
N HIS A 509 -55.14 -26.55 18.29
CA HIS A 509 -55.35 -27.56 17.24
C HIS A 509 -56.02 -27.09 15.92
N ASN A 510 -55.98 -25.80 15.54
CA ASN A 510 -56.65 -25.27 14.33
C ASN A 510 -55.88 -24.16 13.55
N SER A 511 -54.56 -24.01 13.74
CA SER A 511 -53.70 -23.12 12.93
C SER A 511 -52.88 -23.83 11.84
N SER A 512 -53.07 -25.15 11.71
CA SER A 512 -52.22 -26.05 10.93
C SER A 512 -52.08 -25.67 9.45
N GLU A 513 -53.13 -25.22 8.77
CA GLU A 513 -53.02 -24.89 7.33
C GLU A 513 -52.32 -23.56 7.05
N TYR A 514 -52.55 -22.52 7.86
CA TYR A 514 -51.94 -21.21 7.67
C TYR A 514 -50.47 -21.21 8.10
N GLY A 515 -50.15 -21.87 9.22
CA GLY A 515 -48.78 -22.11 9.66
C GLY A 515 -48.01 -23.00 8.68
N ARG A 516 -48.66 -24.03 8.11
CA ARG A 516 -48.05 -24.89 7.08
C ARG A 516 -47.88 -24.17 5.75
N LYS A 517 -48.81 -23.30 5.33
CA LYS A 517 -48.65 -22.45 4.14
C LYS A 517 -47.52 -21.44 4.31
N ARG A 518 -47.46 -20.72 5.43
CA ARG A 518 -46.38 -19.75 5.72
C ARG A 518 -45.03 -20.44 5.90
N TYR A 519 -45.00 -21.66 6.48
CA TYR A 519 -43.81 -22.51 6.53
C TYR A 519 -43.37 -22.97 5.13
N MET A 520 -44.30 -23.37 4.26
CA MET A 520 -43.97 -23.73 2.86
C MET A 520 -43.52 -22.52 2.03
N GLU A 521 -44.14 -21.35 2.21
CA GLU A 521 -43.74 -20.09 1.57
C GLU A 521 -42.36 -19.65 2.05
N LEU A 522 -42.10 -19.69 3.36
CA LEU A 522 -40.77 -19.44 3.90
C LEU A 522 -39.79 -20.50 3.39
N GLN A 523 -40.14 -21.79 3.36
CA GLN A 523 -39.27 -22.85 2.84
C GLN A 523 -38.93 -22.64 1.36
N ASP A 524 -39.85 -22.13 0.53
CA ASP A 524 -39.61 -21.80 -0.87
C ASP A 524 -38.71 -20.56 -1.02
N ILE A 525 -38.97 -19.50 -0.24
CA ILE A 525 -38.12 -18.29 -0.16
C ILE A 525 -36.72 -18.65 0.33
N LEU A 526 -36.61 -19.53 1.33
CA LEU A 526 -35.36 -20.00 1.95
C LEU A 526 -34.56 -20.88 0.98
N THR A 527 -35.22 -21.81 0.29
CA THR A 527 -34.55 -22.69 -0.70
C THR A 527 -34.07 -21.86 -1.88
N LYS A 528 -34.87 -20.88 -2.32
CA LYS A 528 -34.51 -19.96 -3.40
C LYS A 528 -33.34 -19.05 -3.01
N ALA A 529 -33.39 -18.42 -1.84
CA ALA A 529 -32.30 -17.58 -1.33
C ALA A 529 -30.99 -18.35 -1.23
N PHE A 530 -31.06 -19.63 -0.79
CA PHE A 530 -29.91 -20.51 -0.73
C PHE A 530 -29.37 -20.91 -2.10
N THR A 531 -30.23 -21.31 -3.05
CA THR A 531 -29.78 -21.64 -4.40
C THR A 531 -29.17 -20.43 -5.09
N GLU A 532 -29.70 -19.23 -4.85
CA GLU A 532 -29.16 -17.99 -5.38
C GLU A 532 -27.82 -17.61 -4.73
N ASP A 533 -27.68 -17.71 -3.40
CA ASP A 533 -26.40 -17.47 -2.71
C ASP A 533 -25.33 -18.46 -3.16
N LYS A 534 -25.70 -19.74 -3.35
CA LYS A 534 -24.81 -20.79 -3.84
C LYS A 534 -24.41 -20.57 -5.30
N GLU A 535 -25.38 -20.29 -6.18
CA GLU A 535 -25.10 -19.99 -7.59
C GLU A 535 -24.31 -18.70 -7.76
N GLU A 536 -24.51 -17.69 -6.91
CA GLU A 536 -23.75 -16.44 -6.94
C GLU A 536 -22.34 -16.63 -6.37
N PHE A 537 -22.16 -17.45 -5.33
CA PHE A 537 -20.84 -17.86 -4.86
C PHE A 537 -20.08 -18.68 -5.93
N ASP A 538 -20.74 -19.67 -6.54
CA ASP A 538 -20.19 -20.47 -7.64
C ASP A 538 -19.93 -19.59 -8.90
N ARG A 539 -20.80 -18.62 -9.18
CA ARG A 539 -20.60 -17.65 -10.28
C ARG A 539 -19.49 -16.67 -9.96
N SER A 540 -19.32 -16.22 -8.72
CA SER A 540 -18.22 -15.33 -8.33
C SER A 540 -16.87 -16.05 -8.38
N SER A 541 -16.84 -17.36 -8.07
CA SER A 541 -15.65 -18.20 -8.24
C SER A 541 -15.36 -18.55 -9.72
N LEU A 542 -16.40 -18.65 -10.56
CA LEU A 542 -16.25 -18.84 -12.03
C LEU A 542 -16.00 -17.54 -12.80
N SER A 543 -16.53 -16.39 -12.37
CA SER A 543 -16.36 -15.08 -13.04
C SER A 543 -15.05 -14.37 -12.68
N SER A 544 -14.34 -14.82 -11.63
CA SER A 544 -12.88 -14.64 -11.53
C SER A 544 -12.08 -15.36 -12.62
N SER A 545 -12.71 -16.20 -13.45
CA SER A 545 -12.06 -16.94 -14.55
C SER A 545 -12.46 -16.47 -15.96
N SER A 546 -13.33 -15.46 -16.13
CA SER A 546 -13.81 -15.01 -17.45
C SER A 546 -14.38 -13.58 -17.44
N SER A 547 -13.50 -12.58 -17.42
CA SER A 547 -13.91 -11.17 -17.51
C SER A 547 -14.34 -10.77 -18.93
N SER A 548 -15.28 -9.82 -18.98
CA SER A 548 -15.40 -8.77 -20.02
C SER A 548 -16.27 -9.03 -21.27
N SER A 549 -17.49 -8.49 -21.25
CA SER A 549 -18.03 -7.72 -22.38
C SER A 549 -19.22 -6.84 -21.95
N THR A 550 -18.97 -5.54 -21.81
CA THR A 550 -19.93 -4.48 -21.52
C THR A 550 -20.52 -3.92 -22.81
N SER A 551 -21.86 -3.85 -22.92
CA SER A 551 -22.54 -2.90 -23.83
C SER A 551 -23.97 -2.63 -23.36
N VAL A 552 -24.21 -1.53 -22.64
CA VAL A 552 -25.50 -0.82 -22.65
C VAL A 552 -25.24 0.68 -22.48
N VAL A 553 -25.59 1.48 -23.48
CA VAL A 553 -26.05 2.87 -23.29
C VAL A 553 -27.40 2.96 -23.97
N ILE A 554 -28.45 3.17 -23.18
CA ILE A 554 -29.79 3.55 -23.62
C ILE A 554 -29.93 5.06 -23.39
N GLN A 555 -30.42 5.76 -24.44
CA GLN A 555 -31.38 6.89 -24.46
C GLN A 555 -31.79 7.51 -23.11
N ALA A 556 -32.17 8.78 -22.96
CA ALA A 556 -32.44 9.92 -23.82
C ALA A 556 -32.85 11.07 -22.87
N ARG A 557 -32.76 12.34 -23.29
CA ARG A 557 -33.93 13.21 -23.48
C ARG A 557 -33.55 14.66 -23.77
N ASN A 558 -34.17 15.14 -24.85
CA ASN A 558 -34.32 16.52 -25.25
C ASN A 558 -34.99 17.36 -24.16
N LEU A 559 -34.52 18.59 -23.98
CA LEU A 559 -35.33 19.75 -23.62
C LEU A 559 -34.78 20.97 -24.37
N VAL A 560 -35.59 21.41 -25.34
CA VAL A 560 -35.64 22.70 -26.06
C VAL A 560 -34.46 23.11 -26.92
#